data_AF-A0A349PM08-F1
#
_entry.id   AF-A0A349PM08-F1
#
_cell.length_a   1.000
_cell.length_b   1.000
_cell.length_c   1.000
_cell.angle_alpha   90.00
_cell.angle_beta   90.00
_cell.angle_gamma   90.00
#
_symmetry.space_group_name_H-M   'P 1'
#
loop_
_entity.id
_entity.type
_entity.pdbx_description
1 polymer ?
#
loop_
_entity_poly.entity_id
_entity_poly.type
_entity_poly.pdbx_seq_one_letter_code
_entity_poly.pdbx_strand_id
1 'polypeptide(L)'
;MKKISNKDDLKLCIDLIKKIDYGYNHELFLNHVPEILKGIFEDGATAYPLNLTTDFFKNLYVEYLLSFNPKFILDKNSENIIDKISQYATRNEIFIKESFSFDKGILLMGKVGCGKTLLFQCLVNLLRLFVGYNINSTKVEKLDANFIPAYSLVEMFSIKGYEMFGSELYFNNNRITLMSERLFIDDLGSENIVSNYGNTTNVTGELILRRYDKGRKTFATTNLDPKTLKSFYGDRVYSRMIEMFNFIVVDGEDRRC
;
A
#
# COMPACT_ATOMS: atom_id res chain seq x y z
N MET A 1 22.43 -4.10 8.89
CA MET A 1 22.26 -3.65 7.50
C MET A 1 22.15 -2.13 7.49
N LYS A 2 22.91 -1.45 6.63
CA LYS A 2 22.90 0.01 6.56
C LYS A 2 21.64 0.48 5.84
N LYS A 3 20.97 1.48 6.40
CA LYS A 3 19.74 2.04 5.82
C LYS A 3 19.94 3.49 5.40
N ILE A 4 19.26 3.92 4.34
CA ILE A 4 19.24 5.29 3.84
C ILE A 4 18.53 6.19 4.87
N SER A 5 19.17 7.29 5.25
CA SER A 5 18.64 8.23 6.25
C SER A 5 18.55 9.68 5.77
N ASN A 6 18.89 9.97 4.50
CA ASN A 6 18.89 11.31 3.94
C ASN A 6 18.51 11.32 2.44
N LYS A 7 18.14 12.49 1.93
CA LYS A 7 17.65 12.68 0.56
C LYS A 7 18.73 12.51 -0.51
N ASP A 8 19.97 12.87 -0.22
CA ASP A 8 21.07 12.80 -1.19
C ASP A 8 21.41 11.34 -1.50
N ASP A 9 21.52 10.50 -0.47
CA ASP A 9 21.73 9.06 -0.62
C ASP A 9 20.55 8.39 -1.34
N LEU A 10 19.31 8.76 -1.00
CA LEU A 10 18.12 8.24 -1.69
C LEU A 10 18.14 8.61 -3.18
N LYS A 11 18.43 9.88 -3.50
CA LYS A 11 18.52 10.36 -4.87
C LYS A 11 19.60 9.64 -5.65
N LEU A 12 20.79 9.49 -5.05
CA LEU A 12 21.89 8.75 -5.65
C LEU A 12 21.53 7.29 -5.91
N CYS A 13 20.85 6.60 -4.97
CA CYS A 13 20.37 5.24 -5.17
C CYS A 13 19.38 5.15 -6.35
N ILE A 14 18.41 6.06 -6.43
CA ILE A 14 17.43 6.10 -7.52
C ILE A 14 18.12 6.35 -8.87
N ASP A 15 19.08 7.27 -8.92
CA ASP A 15 19.81 7.61 -10.15
C ASP A 15 20.70 6.45 -10.61
N LEU A 16 21.33 5.72 -9.69
CA LEU A 16 22.08 4.49 -10.00
C LEU A 16 21.17 3.41 -10.58
N ILE A 17 20.02 3.15 -9.96
CA ILE A 17 19.06 2.14 -10.43
C ILE A 17 18.55 2.50 -11.83
N LYS A 18 18.21 3.78 -12.08
CA LYS A 18 17.71 4.24 -13.38
C LYS A 18 18.71 4.10 -14.52
N LYS A 19 20.00 4.00 -14.22
CA LYS A 19 21.07 3.77 -15.20
C LYS A 19 21.31 2.29 -15.50
N ILE A 20 20.65 1.38 -14.79
CA ILE A 20 20.73 -0.05 -15.09
C ILE A 20 20.12 -0.31 -16.47
N ASP A 21 20.86 -1.03 -17.30
CA ASP A 21 20.53 -1.32 -18.69
C ASP A 21 20.32 -2.82 -18.94
N TYR A 22 20.20 -3.16 -20.23
CA TYR A 22 20.05 -4.53 -20.68
C TYR A 22 21.38 -5.26 -20.55
N GLY A 23 21.40 -6.40 -19.84
CA GLY A 23 22.63 -7.12 -19.49
C GLY A 23 23.10 -6.90 -18.05
N TYR A 24 22.24 -6.34 -17.19
CA TYR A 24 22.50 -6.16 -15.76
C TYR A 24 23.15 -7.38 -15.10
N ASN A 25 24.35 -7.16 -14.58
CA ASN A 25 25.05 -8.07 -13.69
C ASN A 25 25.18 -7.39 -12.32
N HIS A 26 24.64 -8.04 -11.29
CA HIS A 26 24.56 -7.46 -9.94
C HIS A 26 25.94 -7.16 -9.34
N GLU A 27 26.91 -8.06 -9.50
CA GLU A 27 28.28 -7.88 -8.98
C GLU A 27 28.98 -6.71 -9.68
N LEU A 28 28.85 -6.62 -11.01
CA LEU A 28 29.42 -5.49 -11.77
C LEU A 28 28.74 -4.17 -11.42
N PHE A 29 27.42 -4.18 -11.17
CA PHE A 29 26.70 -3.01 -10.68
C PHE A 29 27.26 -2.53 -9.35
N LEU A 30 27.46 -3.45 -8.38
CA LEU A 30 28.01 -3.12 -7.07
C LEU A 30 29.39 -2.46 -7.17
N ASN A 31 30.22 -2.78 -8.17
CA ASN A 31 31.51 -2.11 -8.38
C ASN A 31 31.40 -0.60 -8.67
N HIS A 32 30.26 -0.15 -9.19
CA HIS A 32 29.99 1.26 -9.50
C HIS A 32 29.19 1.97 -8.38
N VAL A 33 28.72 1.23 -7.39
CA VAL A 33 28.03 1.77 -6.22
C VAL A 33 29.06 2.25 -5.19
N PRO A 34 28.95 3.49 -4.68
CA PRO A 34 29.79 3.95 -3.58
C PRO A 34 29.78 2.99 -2.39
N GLU A 35 30.93 2.74 -1.75
CA GLU A 35 31.04 1.81 -0.60
C GLU A 35 30.01 2.09 0.51
N ILE A 36 29.73 3.36 0.77
CA ILE A 36 28.71 3.83 1.71
C ILE A 36 27.31 3.28 1.40
N LEU A 37 26.99 2.96 0.14
CA LEU A 37 25.68 2.48 -0.32
C LEU A 37 25.64 1.00 -0.72
N LYS A 38 26.77 0.30 -0.86
CA LYS A 38 26.78 -1.11 -1.32
C LYS A 38 25.90 -2.01 -0.46
N GLY A 39 25.93 -1.82 0.86
CA GLY A 39 25.10 -2.57 1.81
C GLY A 39 23.60 -2.41 1.65
N ILE A 40 23.12 -1.38 0.94
CA ILE A 40 21.70 -1.18 0.62
C ILE A 40 21.26 -2.11 -0.53
N PHE A 41 22.20 -2.48 -1.38
CA PHE A 41 21.94 -3.24 -2.59
C PHE A 41 22.32 -4.72 -2.47
N GLU A 42 22.68 -5.22 -1.28
CA GLU A 42 23.07 -6.62 -1.05
C GLU A 42 22.04 -7.63 -1.58
N ASP A 43 20.76 -7.36 -1.35
CA ASP A 43 19.65 -8.24 -1.76
C ASP A 43 19.00 -7.83 -3.09
N GLY A 44 19.63 -6.90 -3.83
CA GLY A 44 19.17 -6.43 -5.14
C GLY A 44 19.17 -4.91 -5.32
N ALA A 45 19.05 -4.47 -6.57
CA ALA A 45 19.04 -3.05 -6.91
C ALA A 45 17.69 -2.37 -6.65
N THR A 46 17.36 -2.10 -5.39
CA THR A 46 16.12 -1.41 -5.02
C THR A 46 16.35 -0.20 -4.11
N ALA A 47 15.59 0.87 -4.35
CA ALA A 47 15.49 2.02 -3.47
C ALA A 47 14.17 1.97 -2.70
N TYR A 48 13.69 0.79 -2.32
CA TYR A 48 12.38 0.63 -1.67
C TYR A 48 12.41 1.05 -0.19
N PRO A 49 11.25 1.37 0.41
CA PRO A 49 11.17 1.83 1.81
C PRO A 49 11.84 0.91 2.84
N LEU A 50 11.94 -0.40 2.58
CA LEU A 50 12.64 -1.35 3.47
C LEU A 50 14.12 -0.98 3.68
N ASN A 51 14.72 -0.30 2.70
CA ASN A 51 16.11 0.18 2.71
C ASN A 51 16.27 1.55 3.38
N LEU A 52 15.20 2.18 3.87
CA LEU A 52 15.23 3.48 4.55
C LEU A 52 15.10 3.31 6.05
N THR A 53 15.72 4.20 6.82
CA THR A 53 15.40 4.33 8.25
C THR A 53 13.96 4.76 8.42
N THR A 54 13.33 4.32 9.52
CA THR A 54 11.92 4.62 9.78
C THR A 54 11.67 6.12 9.93
N ASP A 55 12.55 6.83 10.64
CA ASP A 55 12.44 8.28 10.83
C ASP A 55 12.56 9.03 9.51
N PHE A 56 13.47 8.61 8.63
CA PHE A 56 13.63 9.25 7.33
C PHE A 56 12.41 9.00 6.43
N PHE A 57 11.89 7.78 6.38
CA PHE A 57 10.66 7.50 5.64
C PHE A 57 9.46 8.26 6.20
N LYS A 58 9.31 8.33 7.54
CA LYS A 58 8.29 9.13 8.22
C LYS A 58 8.35 10.59 7.76
N ASN A 59 9.53 11.20 7.78
CA ASN A 59 9.72 12.58 7.37
C ASN A 59 9.34 12.81 5.90
N LEU A 60 9.80 11.93 4.99
CA LEU A 60 9.40 11.99 3.58
C LEU A 60 7.87 11.89 3.40
N TYR A 61 7.22 11.03 4.19
CA TYR A 61 5.78 10.82 4.12
C TYR A 61 5.00 12.03 4.65
N VAL A 62 5.43 12.62 5.76
CA VAL A 62 4.84 13.85 6.31
C VAL A 62 5.04 15.02 5.34
N GLU A 63 6.24 15.20 4.78
CA GLU A 63 6.51 16.23 3.76
C GLU A 63 5.58 16.07 2.55
N TYR A 64 5.41 14.83 2.06
CA TYR A 64 4.51 14.53 0.95
C TYR A 64 3.04 14.84 1.29
N LEU A 65 2.59 14.44 2.48
CA LEU A 65 1.24 14.73 2.98
C LEU A 65 0.95 16.23 3.02
N LEU A 66 1.86 17.02 3.61
CA LEU A 66 1.71 18.47 3.72
C LEU A 66 1.80 19.17 2.36
N SER A 67 2.63 18.67 1.43
CA SER A 67 2.68 19.18 0.07
C SER A 67 1.40 18.89 -0.71
N PHE A 68 0.79 17.72 -0.50
CA PHE A 68 -0.43 17.30 -1.20
C PHE A 68 -1.68 17.98 -0.62
N ASN A 69 -1.74 18.11 0.71
CA ASN A 69 -2.80 18.81 1.42
C ASN A 69 -2.20 19.76 2.47
N PRO A 70 -1.95 21.03 2.12
CA PRO A 70 -1.38 22.02 3.05
C PRO A 70 -2.23 22.31 4.30
N LYS A 71 -3.52 21.94 4.29
CA LYS A 71 -4.41 22.05 5.45
C LYS A 71 -4.35 20.83 6.38
N PHE A 72 -3.55 19.82 6.05
CA PHE A 72 -3.42 18.63 6.89
C PHE A 72 -2.81 19.00 8.24
N ILE A 73 -3.50 18.64 9.31
CA ILE A 73 -3.04 18.83 10.69
C ILE A 73 -2.37 17.55 11.16
N LEU A 74 -1.07 17.63 11.42
CA LEU A 74 -0.31 16.59 12.11
C LEU A 74 -0.55 16.75 13.62
N ASP A 75 -1.42 15.91 14.16
CA ASP A 75 -1.67 15.82 15.60
C ASP A 75 -1.19 14.46 16.12
N LYS A 76 -1.27 14.26 17.44
CA LYS A 76 -0.82 13.02 18.08
C LYS A 76 -1.48 11.77 17.48
N ASN A 77 -2.75 11.88 17.07
CA ASN A 77 -3.48 10.74 16.51
C ASN A 77 -2.96 10.42 15.10
N SER A 78 -2.88 11.39 14.20
CA SER A 78 -2.36 11.15 12.85
C SER A 78 -0.88 10.78 12.87
N GLU A 79 -0.09 11.36 13.77
CA GLU A 79 1.31 10.99 13.97
C GLU A 79 1.47 9.52 14.36
N ASN A 80 0.69 9.01 15.32
CA ASN A 80 0.71 7.59 15.70
C ASN A 80 0.39 6.65 14.52
N ILE A 81 -0.52 7.05 13.62
CA ILE A 81 -0.86 6.25 12.43
C ILE A 81 0.28 6.29 11.41
N ILE A 82 0.85 7.47 11.18
CA ILE A 82 2.00 7.68 10.30
C ILE A 82 3.21 6.89 10.81
N ASP A 83 3.43 6.82 12.12
CA ASP A 83 4.48 6.00 12.74
C ASP A 83 4.29 4.53 12.41
N LYS A 84 3.08 3.98 12.64
CA LYS A 84 2.77 2.58 12.32
C LYS A 84 2.94 2.27 10.83
N ILE A 85 2.47 3.14 9.95
CA ILE A 85 2.65 3.00 8.50
C ILE A 85 4.14 3.03 8.14
N SER A 86 4.92 3.92 8.75
CA SER A 86 6.35 4.07 8.49
C SER A 86 7.14 2.86 8.98
N GLN A 87 6.81 2.36 10.17
CA GLN A 87 7.38 1.12 10.70
C GLN A 87 7.04 -0.08 9.81
N TYR A 88 5.79 -0.17 9.33
CA TYR A 88 5.38 -1.19 8.38
C TYR A 88 6.17 -1.13 7.06
N ALA A 89 6.23 0.05 6.44
CA ALA A 89 6.90 0.24 5.15
C ALA A 89 8.40 -0.07 5.21
N THR A 90 9.04 0.27 6.33
CA THR A 90 10.48 0.08 6.55
C THR A 90 10.83 -1.25 7.23
N ARG A 91 9.85 -2.12 7.49
CA ARG A 91 9.98 -3.38 8.24
C ARG A 91 10.69 -3.20 9.60
N ASN A 92 10.30 -2.17 10.35
CA ASN A 92 10.86 -1.91 11.68
C ASN A 92 10.27 -2.84 12.74
N GLU A 93 11.13 -3.54 13.49
CA GLU A 93 10.75 -4.51 14.52
C GLU A 93 9.77 -3.99 15.58
N ILE A 94 9.71 -2.67 15.83
CA ILE A 94 8.72 -2.06 16.71
C ILE A 94 7.30 -2.47 16.30
N PHE A 95 7.02 -2.56 14.99
CA PHE A 95 5.73 -2.97 14.48
C PHE A 95 5.32 -4.38 14.97
N ILE A 96 6.27 -5.32 14.99
CA ILE A 96 6.03 -6.68 15.51
C ILE A 96 5.90 -6.66 17.04
N LYS A 97 6.69 -5.84 17.74
CA LYS A 97 6.59 -5.68 19.20
C LYS A 97 5.22 -5.15 19.63
N GLU A 98 4.54 -4.41 18.76
CA GLU A 98 3.14 -3.98 18.94
C GLU A 98 2.10 -5.06 18.55
N SER A 99 2.51 -6.32 18.38
CA SER A 99 1.66 -7.46 18.00
C SER A 99 1.07 -7.37 16.58
N PHE A 100 1.69 -6.60 15.69
CA PHE A 100 1.36 -6.60 14.26
C PHE A 100 2.28 -7.54 13.45
N SER A 101 1.96 -7.72 12.17
CA SER A 101 2.72 -8.59 11.28
C SER A 101 2.97 -7.94 9.91
N PHE A 102 4.19 -8.08 9.37
CA PHE A 102 4.51 -7.70 8.00
C PHE A 102 3.91 -8.66 6.96
N ASP A 103 3.40 -9.81 7.39
CA ASP A 103 2.73 -10.78 6.53
C ASP A 103 1.29 -10.35 6.19
N LYS A 104 0.76 -9.40 6.95
CA LYS A 104 -0.54 -8.78 6.75
C LYS A 104 -0.39 -7.39 6.14
N GLY A 105 -1.38 -6.91 5.40
CA GLY A 105 -1.48 -5.49 5.08
C GLY A 105 -2.09 -4.71 6.24
N ILE A 106 -2.61 -3.51 5.98
CA ILE A 106 -3.19 -2.64 7.02
C ILE A 106 -4.64 -2.31 6.67
N LEU A 107 -5.54 -2.49 7.64
CA LEU A 107 -6.91 -1.99 7.60
C LEU A 107 -7.02 -0.80 8.57
N LEU A 108 -7.14 0.41 8.04
CA LEU A 108 -7.42 1.61 8.82
C LEU A 108 -8.93 1.70 9.08
N MET A 109 -9.32 1.72 10.34
CA MET A 109 -10.71 1.83 10.77
C MET A 109 -10.91 3.13 11.54
N GLY A 110 -12.07 3.76 11.43
CA GLY A 110 -12.36 4.99 12.18
C GLY A 110 -13.51 5.76 11.57
N LYS A 111 -13.99 6.81 12.23
CA LYS A 111 -15.13 7.59 11.74
C LYS A 111 -14.87 8.26 10.38
N VAL A 112 -15.94 8.67 9.72
CA VAL A 112 -15.87 9.50 8.52
C VAL A 112 -15.09 10.78 8.84
N GLY A 113 -14.23 11.22 7.92
CA GLY A 113 -13.52 12.49 8.07
C GLY A 113 -12.18 12.43 8.82
N CYS A 114 -11.81 11.31 9.44
CA CYS A 114 -10.54 11.19 10.19
C CYS A 114 -9.26 11.10 9.31
N GLY A 115 -9.35 11.31 7.99
CA GLY A 115 -8.18 11.36 7.09
C GLY A 115 -7.66 10.02 6.57
N LYS A 116 -8.33 8.89 6.82
CA LYS A 116 -7.89 7.53 6.39
C LYS A 116 -7.58 7.44 4.89
N THR A 117 -8.51 7.89 4.05
CA THR A 117 -8.37 7.92 2.59
C THR A 117 -7.16 8.74 2.17
N LEU A 118 -6.98 9.94 2.73
CA LEU A 118 -5.86 10.82 2.43
C LEU A 118 -4.51 10.17 2.79
N LEU A 119 -4.42 9.54 3.97
CA LEU A 119 -3.22 8.82 4.39
C LEU A 119 -2.82 7.77 3.35
N PHE A 120 -3.75 6.89 2.94
CA PHE A 120 -3.45 5.85 1.96
C PHE A 120 -3.22 6.37 0.55
N GLN A 121 -3.93 7.40 0.10
CA GLN A 121 -3.67 8.04 -1.20
C GLN A 121 -2.26 8.61 -1.27
N CYS A 122 -1.85 9.39 -0.25
CA CYS A 122 -0.52 9.94 -0.17
C CYS A 122 0.55 8.85 -0.05
N LEU A 123 0.29 7.80 0.72
CA LEU A 123 1.20 6.66 0.83
C LEU A 123 1.40 5.99 -0.53
N VAL A 124 0.32 5.66 -1.24
CA VAL A 124 0.38 5.03 -2.57
C VAL A 124 1.18 5.89 -3.54
N ASN A 125 0.92 7.20 -3.58
CA ASN A 125 1.62 8.10 -4.48
C ASN A 125 3.11 8.21 -4.13
N LEU A 126 3.46 8.28 -2.84
CA LEU A 126 4.84 8.25 -2.37
C LEU A 126 5.53 6.93 -2.72
N LEU A 127 4.88 5.79 -2.48
CA LEU A 127 5.42 4.47 -2.79
C LEU A 127 5.80 4.36 -4.28
N ARG A 128 4.98 4.90 -5.18
CA ARG A 128 5.22 4.93 -6.63
C ARG A 128 6.41 5.79 -7.06
N LEU A 129 7.00 6.60 -6.17
CA LEU A 129 8.23 7.34 -6.46
C LEU A 129 9.49 6.47 -6.30
N PHE A 130 9.41 5.39 -5.52
CA PHE A 130 10.51 4.46 -5.35
C PHE A 130 10.63 3.51 -6.53
N VAL A 131 11.86 3.11 -6.84
CA VAL A 131 12.19 2.26 -8.00
C VAL A 131 13.05 1.08 -7.57
N GLY A 132 12.96 0.00 -8.33
CA GLY A 132 13.84 -1.14 -8.23
C GLY A 132 14.03 -1.80 -9.58
N TYR A 133 15.13 -2.53 -9.73
CA TYR A 133 15.36 -3.34 -10.92
C TYR A 133 14.71 -4.71 -10.75
N ASN A 134 13.82 -5.06 -11.68
CA ASN A 134 13.19 -6.36 -11.74
C ASN A 134 13.97 -7.27 -12.69
N ILE A 135 14.58 -8.33 -12.15
CA ILE A 135 15.42 -9.27 -12.90
C ILE A 135 14.60 -10.02 -13.95
N ASN A 136 13.35 -10.37 -13.67
CA ASN A 136 12.50 -11.15 -14.57
C ASN A 136 12.05 -10.33 -15.79
N SER A 137 11.71 -9.06 -15.59
CA SER A 137 11.31 -8.17 -16.68
C SER A 137 12.50 -7.42 -17.30
N THR A 138 13.70 -7.55 -16.72
CA THR A 138 14.94 -6.84 -17.08
C THR A 138 14.79 -5.32 -17.15
N LYS A 139 13.93 -4.76 -16.29
CA LYS A 139 13.55 -3.34 -16.33
C LYS A 139 13.55 -2.71 -14.95
N VAL A 140 13.81 -1.40 -14.94
CA VAL A 140 13.54 -0.56 -13.77
C VAL A 140 12.05 -0.34 -13.67
N GLU A 141 11.47 -0.74 -12.54
CA GLU A 141 10.05 -0.65 -12.26
C GLU A 141 9.80 0.20 -11.01
N LYS A 142 8.72 0.97 -11.05
CA LYS A 142 8.21 1.65 -9.86
C LYS A 142 7.69 0.60 -8.88
N LEU A 143 7.77 0.90 -7.58
CA LEU A 143 7.16 0.04 -6.58
C LEU A 143 5.65 -0.06 -6.85
N ASP A 144 5.19 -1.27 -7.13
CA ASP A 144 3.78 -1.53 -7.43
C ASP A 144 2.90 -1.24 -6.21
N ALA A 145 1.92 -0.36 -6.43
CA ALA A 145 0.89 0.05 -5.49
C ALA A 145 -0.32 0.58 -6.26
N ASN A 146 -1.47 -0.07 -6.12
CA ASN A 146 -2.72 0.27 -6.80
C ASN A 146 -3.73 0.79 -5.78
N PHE A 147 -4.57 1.77 -6.16
CA PHE A 147 -5.57 2.37 -5.27
C PHE A 147 -6.92 2.40 -5.98
N ILE A 148 -7.95 1.85 -5.35
CA ILE A 148 -9.31 1.80 -5.90
C ILE A 148 -10.36 1.96 -4.78
N PRO A 149 -11.38 2.81 -4.94
CA PRO A 149 -12.52 2.82 -4.03
C PRO A 149 -13.35 1.55 -4.17
N ALA A 150 -13.94 1.09 -3.07
CA ALA A 150 -14.80 -0.10 -3.07
C ALA A 150 -16.01 0.05 -4.00
N TYR A 151 -16.64 1.23 -4.05
CA TYR A 151 -17.76 1.49 -4.97
C TYR A 151 -17.36 1.34 -6.45
N SER A 152 -16.14 1.72 -6.83
CA SER A 152 -15.66 1.60 -8.21
C SER A 152 -15.47 0.14 -8.64
N LEU A 153 -15.23 -0.78 -7.69
CA LEU A 153 -15.19 -2.21 -8.00
C LEU A 153 -16.56 -2.71 -8.49
N VAL A 154 -17.63 -2.23 -7.87
CA VAL A 154 -19.00 -2.56 -8.25
C VAL A 154 -19.33 -2.01 -9.64
N GLU A 155 -18.96 -0.76 -9.92
CA GLU A 155 -19.12 -0.14 -11.24
C GLU A 155 -18.35 -0.89 -12.32
N MET A 156 -17.10 -1.30 -12.04
CA MET A 156 -16.30 -2.06 -13.00
C MET A 156 -16.86 -3.47 -13.23
N PHE A 157 -17.39 -4.11 -12.19
CA PHE A 157 -17.99 -5.43 -12.30
C PHE A 157 -19.27 -5.41 -13.12
N SER A 158 -20.07 -4.34 -13.05
CA SER A 158 -21.28 -4.24 -13.88
C SER A 158 -20.98 -4.20 -15.38
N ILE A 159 -19.79 -3.73 -15.76
CA ILE A 159 -19.33 -3.64 -17.15
C ILE A 159 -18.59 -4.91 -17.59
N LYS A 160 -17.67 -5.42 -16.76
CA LYS A 160 -16.72 -6.49 -17.13
C LYS A 160 -17.05 -7.86 -16.53
N GLY A 161 -17.97 -7.93 -15.58
CA GLY A 161 -18.24 -9.14 -14.81
C GLY A 161 -16.96 -9.72 -14.19
N TYR A 162 -16.86 -11.05 -14.15
CA TYR A 162 -15.72 -11.75 -13.56
C TYR A 162 -14.38 -11.56 -14.29
N GLU A 163 -14.39 -11.11 -15.55
CA GLU A 163 -13.17 -10.83 -16.29
C GLU A 163 -12.34 -9.72 -15.63
N MET A 164 -12.98 -8.82 -14.87
CA MET A 164 -12.29 -7.72 -14.21
C MET A 164 -11.15 -8.20 -13.29
N PHE A 165 -11.29 -9.37 -12.68
CA PHE A 165 -10.30 -9.93 -11.74
C PHE A 165 -9.01 -10.37 -12.44
N GLY A 166 -9.07 -10.69 -13.74
CA GLY A 166 -7.91 -11.08 -14.55
C GLY A 166 -7.44 -10.00 -15.53
N SER A 167 -8.20 -8.91 -15.66
CA SER A 167 -7.94 -7.87 -16.67
C SER A 167 -7.23 -6.65 -16.10
N GLU A 168 -6.60 -5.89 -17.00
CA GLU A 168 -6.18 -4.53 -16.71
C GLU A 168 -7.39 -3.58 -16.68
N LEU A 169 -7.47 -2.77 -15.62
CA LEU A 169 -8.54 -1.82 -15.37
C LEU A 169 -7.99 -0.39 -15.35
N TYR A 170 -8.90 0.59 -15.38
CA TYR A 170 -8.56 2.00 -15.33
C TYR A 170 -9.43 2.72 -14.31
N PHE A 171 -8.81 3.50 -13.43
CA PHE A 171 -9.50 4.37 -12.46
C PHE A 171 -8.74 5.69 -12.37
N ASN A 172 -9.44 6.81 -12.51
CA ASN A 172 -8.85 8.16 -12.52
C ASN A 172 -7.60 8.25 -13.42
N ASN A 173 -7.71 7.76 -14.66
CA ASN A 173 -6.63 7.69 -15.67
C ASN A 173 -5.38 6.87 -15.25
N ASN A 174 -5.45 6.16 -14.13
CA ASN A 174 -4.40 5.25 -13.70
C ASN A 174 -4.77 3.82 -14.06
N ARG A 175 -3.82 3.11 -14.63
CA ARG A 175 -3.87 1.67 -14.86
C ARG A 175 -3.88 0.93 -13.54
N ILE A 176 -4.81 0.00 -13.37
CA ILE A 176 -4.99 -0.79 -12.14
C ILE A 176 -5.00 -2.26 -12.48
N THR A 177 -4.27 -3.04 -11.68
CA THR A 177 -4.38 -4.51 -11.67
C THR A 177 -4.87 -4.97 -10.30
N LEU A 178 -6.02 -5.63 -10.24
CA LEU A 178 -6.63 -6.05 -8.98
C LEU A 178 -5.87 -7.19 -8.28
N MET A 179 -5.06 -7.94 -9.03
CA MET A 179 -4.22 -9.04 -8.51
C MET A 179 -2.74 -8.66 -8.35
N SER A 180 -2.47 -7.35 -8.35
CA SER A 180 -1.16 -6.74 -8.11
C SER A 180 -0.62 -7.06 -6.70
N GLU A 181 0.69 -6.87 -6.49
CA GLU A 181 1.36 -7.19 -5.23
C GLU A 181 0.76 -6.38 -4.08
N ARG A 182 0.47 -5.10 -4.33
CA ARG A 182 -0.15 -4.19 -3.35
C ARG A 182 -1.38 -3.52 -3.94
N LEU A 183 -2.54 -3.81 -3.33
CA LEU A 183 -3.80 -3.14 -3.64
C LEU A 183 -4.32 -2.45 -2.38
N PHE A 184 -4.66 -1.17 -2.52
CA PHE A 184 -5.31 -0.33 -1.54
C PHE A 184 -6.78 -0.18 -1.94
N ILE A 185 -7.70 -0.66 -1.11
CA ILE A 185 -9.14 -0.57 -1.32
C ILE A 185 -9.70 0.47 -0.35
N ASP A 186 -10.23 1.56 -0.87
CA ASP A 186 -10.77 2.63 -0.03
C ASP A 186 -12.24 2.41 0.29
N ASP A 187 -12.60 2.68 1.55
CA ASP A 187 -13.95 2.69 2.09
C ASP A 187 -14.70 1.35 1.96
N LEU A 188 -14.11 0.26 2.47
CA LEU A 188 -14.78 -1.04 2.57
C LEU A 188 -16.08 -0.93 3.37
N GLY A 189 -17.16 -1.49 2.82
CA GLY A 189 -18.50 -1.45 3.38
C GLY A 189 -19.36 -0.30 2.85
N SER A 190 -18.82 0.56 1.98
CA SER A 190 -19.57 1.62 1.28
C SER A 190 -20.22 1.14 -0.02
N GLU A 191 -19.82 -0.03 -0.51
CA GLU A 191 -20.26 -0.56 -1.79
C GLU A 191 -21.66 -1.20 -1.76
N ASN A 192 -22.35 -1.16 -2.90
CA ASN A 192 -23.62 -1.86 -3.07
C ASN A 192 -23.40 -3.37 -3.27
N ILE A 193 -24.28 -4.19 -2.70
CA ILE A 193 -24.32 -5.63 -2.99
C ILE A 193 -25.08 -5.83 -4.31
N VAL A 194 -24.40 -6.37 -5.32
CA VAL A 194 -24.99 -6.59 -6.64
C VAL A 194 -25.60 -7.99 -6.73
N SER A 195 -26.81 -8.10 -7.28
CA SER A 195 -27.37 -9.39 -7.71
C SER A 195 -26.99 -9.64 -9.17
N ASN A 196 -26.24 -10.71 -9.46
CA ASN A 196 -26.00 -11.15 -10.83
C ASN A 196 -26.53 -12.59 -10.99
N TYR A 197 -27.41 -12.82 -11.97
CA TYR A 197 -28.03 -14.13 -12.25
C TYR A 197 -28.64 -14.85 -11.03
N GLY A 198 -29.33 -14.11 -10.14
CA GLY A 198 -29.98 -14.67 -8.96
C GLY A 198 -29.07 -14.89 -7.74
N ASN A 199 -27.75 -14.70 -7.88
CA ASN A 199 -26.80 -14.75 -6.76
C ASN A 199 -26.39 -13.32 -6.35
N THR A 200 -26.73 -12.92 -5.13
CA THR A 200 -26.18 -11.74 -4.48
C THR A 200 -24.68 -11.93 -4.25
N THR A 201 -23.86 -11.17 -4.98
CA THR A 201 -22.40 -11.24 -4.88
C THR A 201 -21.88 -9.91 -4.37
N ASN A 202 -21.23 -9.94 -3.20
CA ASN A 202 -20.40 -8.84 -2.77
C ASN A 202 -19.07 -8.91 -3.55
N VAL A 203 -18.95 -8.08 -4.59
CA VAL A 203 -17.79 -8.04 -5.52
C VAL A 203 -16.48 -7.82 -4.77
N THR A 204 -16.48 -6.91 -3.79
CA THR A 204 -15.30 -6.62 -2.96
C THR A 204 -14.95 -7.80 -2.06
N GLY A 205 -15.95 -8.48 -1.50
CA GLY A 205 -15.77 -9.72 -0.74
C GLY A 205 -15.12 -10.82 -1.59
N GLU A 206 -15.59 -11.00 -2.82
CA GLU A 206 -14.99 -11.92 -3.80
C GLU A 206 -13.53 -11.54 -4.14
N LEU A 207 -13.25 -10.25 -4.32
CA LEU A 207 -11.88 -9.76 -4.52
C LEU A 207 -10.97 -10.10 -3.33
N ILE A 208 -11.45 -9.88 -2.10
CA ILE A 208 -10.70 -10.19 -0.86
C ILE A 208 -10.36 -11.69 -0.83
N LEU A 209 -11.32 -12.57 -1.11
CA LEU A 209 -11.11 -14.02 -1.15
C LEU A 209 -10.06 -14.42 -2.20
N ARG A 210 -10.17 -13.88 -3.43
CA ARG A 210 -9.20 -14.16 -4.50
C ARG A 210 -7.79 -13.70 -4.15
N ARG A 211 -7.67 -12.51 -3.53
CA ARG A 211 -6.38 -11.97 -3.09
C ARG A 211 -5.79 -12.77 -1.93
N TYR A 212 -6.62 -13.25 -1.00
CA TYR A 212 -6.20 -14.19 0.04
C TYR A 212 -5.61 -15.46 -0.57
N ASP A 213 -6.33 -16.12 -1.48
CA ASP A 213 -5.91 -17.39 -2.08
C ASP A 213 -4.60 -17.25 -2.89
N LYS A 214 -4.27 -16.04 -3.35
CA LYS A 214 -3.03 -15.71 -4.06
C LYS A 214 -1.96 -15.07 -3.18
N GLY A 215 -2.19 -14.94 -1.87
CA GLY A 215 -1.23 -14.34 -0.93
C GLY A 215 -0.89 -12.87 -1.22
N ARG A 216 -1.80 -12.12 -1.88
CA ARG A 216 -1.55 -10.73 -2.28
C ARG A 216 -1.78 -9.74 -1.14
N LYS A 217 -0.88 -8.76 -0.96
CA LYS A 217 -0.96 -7.77 0.12
C LYS A 217 -2.10 -6.79 -0.12
N THR A 218 -3.08 -6.80 0.75
CA THR A 218 -4.23 -5.90 0.64
C THR A 218 -4.18 -4.89 1.77
N PHE A 219 -4.42 -3.64 1.43
CA PHE A 219 -4.56 -2.53 2.37
C PHE A 219 -5.96 -1.98 2.19
N ALA A 220 -6.59 -1.52 3.25
CA ALA A 220 -7.91 -0.96 3.15
C ALA A 220 -8.24 0.11 4.18
N THR A 221 -9.24 0.93 3.89
CA THR A 221 -9.86 1.82 4.87
C THR A 221 -11.32 1.39 5.07
N THR A 222 -11.90 1.66 6.24
CA THR A 222 -13.34 1.47 6.47
C THR A 222 -13.87 2.39 7.55
N ASN A 223 -15.12 2.81 7.41
CA ASN A 223 -15.86 3.52 8.46
C ASN A 223 -16.59 2.58 9.43
N LEU A 224 -16.62 1.27 9.14
CA LEU A 224 -17.32 0.28 9.94
C LEU A 224 -16.44 -0.18 11.11
N ASP A 225 -17.07 -0.43 12.26
CA ASP A 225 -16.42 -1.15 13.36
C ASP A 225 -16.31 -2.66 13.04
N PRO A 226 -15.50 -3.44 13.77
CA PRO A 226 -15.29 -4.85 13.48
C PRO A 226 -16.57 -5.71 13.44
N LYS A 227 -17.59 -5.42 14.26
CA LYS A 227 -18.84 -6.18 14.27
C LYS A 227 -19.67 -5.86 13.04
N THR A 228 -19.79 -4.58 12.69
CA THR A 228 -20.53 -4.14 11.50
C THR A 228 -19.86 -4.60 10.22
N LEU A 229 -18.52 -4.55 10.15
CA LEU A 229 -17.73 -5.07 9.04
C LEU A 229 -17.96 -6.58 8.85
N LYS A 230 -17.97 -7.34 9.95
CA LYS A 230 -18.28 -8.77 9.94
C LYS A 230 -19.69 -9.04 9.45
N SER A 231 -20.68 -8.27 9.92
CA SER A 231 -22.07 -8.41 9.48
C SER A 231 -22.25 -8.12 7.99
N PHE A 232 -21.49 -7.17 7.45
CA PHE A 232 -21.56 -6.77 6.05
C PHE A 232 -20.95 -7.82 5.11
N TYR A 233 -19.76 -8.33 5.42
CA TYR A 233 -19.05 -9.28 4.56
C TYR A 233 -19.33 -10.77 4.86
N GLY A 234 -19.93 -11.07 6.01
CA GLY A 234 -20.18 -12.43 6.49
C GLY A 234 -18.94 -13.11 7.07
N ASP A 235 -19.18 -14.20 7.82
CA ASP A 235 -18.14 -14.93 8.58
C ASP A 235 -16.95 -15.36 7.72
N ARG A 236 -17.22 -15.86 6.51
CA ARG A 236 -16.20 -16.41 5.61
C ARG A 236 -15.18 -15.34 5.20
N VAL A 237 -15.64 -14.21 4.69
CA VAL A 237 -14.77 -13.14 4.21
C VAL A 237 -14.08 -12.48 5.41
N TYR A 238 -14.82 -12.21 6.49
CA TYR A 238 -14.26 -11.60 7.69
C TYR A 238 -13.13 -12.43 8.32
N SER A 239 -13.26 -13.76 8.37
CA SER A 239 -12.18 -14.64 8.82
C SER A 239 -10.90 -14.42 8.02
N ARG A 240 -11.00 -14.30 6.69
CA ARG A 240 -9.84 -14.01 5.83
C ARG A 240 -9.31 -12.61 6.07
N MET A 241 -10.17 -11.62 6.33
CA MET A 241 -9.72 -10.27 6.70
C MET A 241 -8.87 -10.27 7.99
N ILE A 242 -9.25 -11.04 9.01
CA ILE A 242 -8.45 -11.19 10.25
C ILE A 242 -7.03 -11.72 9.96
N GLU A 243 -6.90 -12.63 9.00
CA GLU A 243 -5.61 -13.17 8.58
C GLU A 243 -4.83 -12.22 7.67
N MET A 244 -5.52 -11.40 6.86
CA MET A 244 -4.90 -10.51 5.87
C MET A 244 -4.48 -9.14 6.40
N PHE A 245 -5.10 -8.66 7.48
CA PHE A 245 -4.92 -7.27 7.92
C PHE A 245 -4.42 -7.13 9.36
N ASN A 246 -3.57 -6.13 9.56
CA ASN A 246 -3.38 -5.45 10.83
C ASN A 246 -4.50 -4.42 10.99
N PHE A 247 -5.33 -4.55 12.01
CA PHE A 247 -6.46 -3.66 12.27
C PHE A 247 -5.95 -2.46 13.07
N ILE A 248 -6.05 -1.24 12.51
CA ILE A 248 -5.53 -0.03 13.15
C ILE A 248 -6.66 1.02 13.33
N VAL A 249 -6.88 1.30 14.61
CA VAL A 249 -7.58 2.43 15.25
C VAL A 249 -7.24 3.84 14.75
N VAL A 250 -7.94 4.46 13.79
CA VAL A 250 -7.78 5.90 13.49
C VAL A 250 -8.79 6.71 14.31
N ASP A 251 -8.33 7.22 15.45
CA ASP A 251 -9.12 8.08 16.33
C ASP A 251 -9.05 9.55 15.91
N GLY A 252 -10.16 10.27 16.05
CA GLY A 252 -10.23 11.72 15.80
C GLY A 252 -11.62 12.20 15.40
N GLU A 253 -11.83 13.51 15.45
CA GLU A 253 -13.02 14.15 14.89
C GLU A 253 -12.93 14.28 13.37
N ASP A 254 -14.05 14.64 12.73
CA ASP A 254 -14.07 14.96 11.30
C ASP A 254 -13.15 16.16 11.02
N ARG A 255 -12.17 15.97 10.13
CA ARG A 255 -11.18 16.99 9.77
C ARG A 255 -11.50 17.69 8.44
N ARG A 256 -12.70 17.46 7.89
CA ARG A 256 -13.20 18.17 6.71
C ARG A 256 -13.67 19.56 7.18
N CYS A 257 -12.85 20.57 6.89
CA CYS A 257 -13.19 21.98 7.07
C CYS A 257 -13.49 22.65 5.74
#